data_AF-A0A958AIM6-F1
#
_entry.id   AF-A0A958AIM6-F1
#
_cell.length_a   1.000
_cell.length_b   1.000
_cell.length_c   1.000
_cell.angle_alpha   90.00
_cell.angle_beta   90.00
_cell.angle_gamma   90.00
#
_symmetry.space_group_name_H-M   'P 1'
#
loop_
_entity.id
_entity.type
_entity.pdbx_description
1 polymer ?
#
loop_
_entity_poly.entity_id
_entity_poly.type
_entity_poly.pdbx_seq_one_letter_code
_entity_poly.pdbx_strand_id
1 'polypeptide(L)'
;AEFTYASFLLLFIGLAFLWSLGHRHLIVRRVISFGLLGLVFLVGIAPFLWAMIPDMRAEGDFFTSGGGFADTYSADLLGYLLPMQRHPWLDDWVDQFPFPHDKGQHIYLGYSALALALAGAVAWWRQKCAHRWVSFWLVATLFFWWMTLGAQLRWNGRPLPIPGPFALISQLPFFSGNRYPSRYSVMLMLCIAVLAAVGLTYLLSRLSVSRHALSRSLLVLVSGLFLVEHLAVPMPLSDFRIPALYERLAATPGDFTLLELPTGWRNGARVMGKSDILIMMQQWYQTAHGKRRLGGNTSRNPLYKFQYFSDAPLIGDLIALMNATPSADPNQNELPRQVEASFDELVARNRAVAPTVLDFLGVHYVTVHVEKTPPLLQRFVAEVLPLTLIEQWQGTDWSGAPATIDLYAVTPQPVQPQWSIELAATTSTLYLAEGWATLPWQGVRYATRPCATLLLDLPTHPGRLTLQLAEPAT
;
A
#
# COMPACT_ATOMS: atom_id res chain seq x y z
N ALA A 1 -4.80 2.60 10.80
CA ALA A 1 -3.65 3.53 10.96
C ALA A 1 -2.34 2.74 10.84
N GLU A 2 -1.38 3.21 10.04
CA GLU A 2 0.00 2.69 10.10
C GLU A 2 0.73 3.41 11.25
N PHE A 3 0.97 2.74 12.38
CA PHE A 3 1.70 3.29 13.53
C PHE A 3 3.23 3.37 13.30
N THR A 4 3.63 3.52 12.05
CA THR A 4 5.02 3.43 11.59
C THR A 4 5.92 4.45 12.31
N TYR A 5 5.53 5.72 12.36
CA TYR A 5 6.30 6.75 13.08
C TYR A 5 6.33 6.55 14.59
N ALA A 6 5.25 6.02 15.19
CA ALA A 6 5.24 5.68 16.61
C ALA A 6 6.28 4.59 16.91
N SER A 7 6.42 3.59 16.02
CA SER A 7 7.47 2.56 16.17
C SER A 7 8.88 3.17 16.15
N PHE A 8 9.12 4.19 15.32
CA PHE A 8 10.43 4.85 15.19
C PHE A 8 10.79 5.59 16.47
N LEU A 9 9.82 6.37 16.97
CA LEU A 9 9.98 7.15 18.18
C LEU A 9 10.11 6.25 19.41
N LEU A 10 9.34 5.16 19.51
CA LEU A 10 9.46 4.21 20.62
C LEU A 10 10.86 3.57 20.68
N LEU A 11 11.41 3.17 19.54
CA LEU A 11 12.79 2.64 19.49
C LEU A 11 13.82 3.71 19.82
N PHE A 12 13.66 4.94 19.32
CA PHE A 12 14.56 6.06 19.64
C PHE A 12 14.52 6.42 21.14
N ILE A 13 13.32 6.53 21.71
CA ILE A 13 13.08 6.80 23.14
C ILE A 13 13.63 5.67 23.98
N GLY A 14 13.41 4.40 23.59
CA GLY A 14 13.98 3.23 24.25
C GLY A 14 15.50 3.25 24.25
N LEU A 15 16.12 3.54 23.10
CA LEU A 15 17.58 3.69 22.99
C LEU A 15 18.10 4.83 23.87
N ALA A 16 17.42 5.98 23.87
CA ALA A 16 17.77 7.13 24.70
C ALA A 16 17.62 6.81 26.20
N PHE A 17 16.56 6.09 26.58
CA PHE A 17 16.35 5.63 27.95
C PHE A 17 17.47 4.70 28.40
N LEU A 18 17.79 3.66 27.63
CA LEU A 18 18.89 2.72 27.92
C LEU A 18 20.24 3.44 28.02
N TRP A 19 20.53 4.35 27.08
CA TRP A 19 21.72 5.20 27.13
C TRP A 19 21.77 6.04 28.42
N SER A 20 20.61 6.55 28.84
CA SER A 20 20.49 7.35 30.04
C SER A 20 20.72 6.54 31.33
N LEU A 21 20.41 5.24 31.37
CA LEU A 21 20.61 4.41 32.57
C LEU A 21 22.08 4.24 32.96
N GLY A 22 23.03 4.47 32.04
CA GLY A 22 24.46 4.50 32.34
C GLY A 22 24.89 5.60 33.34
N HIS A 23 23.99 6.51 33.75
CA HIS A 23 24.27 7.61 34.67
C HIS A 23 23.49 7.44 35.99
N ARG A 24 24.07 6.67 36.92
CA ARG A 24 23.40 6.17 38.13
C ARG A 24 22.76 7.24 39.04
N HIS A 25 23.30 8.46 39.06
CA HIS A 25 22.84 9.52 39.97
C HIS A 25 21.49 10.16 39.59
N LEU A 26 20.91 9.87 38.43
CA LEU A 26 19.66 10.50 37.95
C LEU A 26 18.58 9.49 37.54
N ILE A 27 18.72 8.20 37.90
CA ILE A 27 17.83 7.13 37.43
C ILE A 27 16.36 7.42 37.78
N VAL A 28 16.05 7.78 39.03
CA VAL A 28 14.66 8.02 39.47
C VAL A 28 14.00 9.14 38.66
N ARG A 29 14.67 10.29 38.53
CA ARG A 29 14.15 11.43 37.73
C ARG A 29 13.94 11.02 36.27
N ARG A 30 14.86 10.24 35.69
CA ARG A 30 14.74 9.77 34.31
C ARG A 30 13.56 8.82 34.16
N VAL A 31 13.41 7.83 35.03
CA VAL A 31 12.26 6.91 35.02
C VAL A 31 10.95 7.70 35.10
N ILE A 32 10.86 8.71 35.97
CA ILE A 32 9.67 9.58 36.06
C ILE A 32 9.45 10.34 34.75
N SER A 33 10.48 10.98 34.18
CA SER A 33 10.35 11.73 32.93
C SER A 33 9.93 10.86 31.74
N PHE A 34 10.52 9.68 31.58
CA PHE A 34 10.15 8.73 30.53
C PHE A 34 8.76 8.11 30.80
N GLY A 35 8.39 7.88 32.07
CA GLY A 35 7.05 7.45 32.46
C GLY A 35 5.98 8.49 32.13
N LEU A 36 6.24 9.77 32.41
CA LEU A 36 5.36 10.89 32.03
C LEU A 36 5.22 11.00 30.51
N LEU A 37 6.33 10.85 29.76
CA LEU A 37 6.29 10.83 28.30
C LEU A 37 5.41 9.67 27.78
N GLY A 38 5.57 8.48 28.35
CA GLY A 38 4.74 7.31 28.04
C GLY A 38 3.26 7.55 28.36
N LEU A 39 2.95 8.18 29.50
CA LEU A 39 1.59 8.53 29.87
C LEU A 39 0.97 9.53 28.88
N VAL A 40 1.69 10.59 28.52
CA VAL A 40 1.22 11.58 27.52
C VAL A 40 0.92 10.89 26.18
N PHE A 41 1.80 9.99 25.74
CA PHE A 41 1.58 9.21 24.52
C PHE A 41 0.34 8.32 24.63
N LEU A 42 0.18 7.57 25.73
CA LEU A 42 -0.96 6.69 25.97
C LEU A 42 -2.29 7.46 26.01
N VAL A 43 -2.32 8.60 26.69
CA VAL A 43 -3.49 9.48 26.73
C VAL A 43 -3.81 10.01 25.33
N GLY A 44 -2.79 10.43 24.57
CA GLY A 44 -2.98 10.93 23.21
C GLY A 44 -3.47 9.88 22.21
N ILE A 45 -3.03 8.63 22.32
CA ILE A 45 -3.43 7.55 21.41
C ILE A 45 -4.74 6.85 21.84
N ALA A 46 -5.17 7.00 23.10
CA ALA A 46 -6.32 6.30 23.65
C ALA A 46 -7.63 6.45 22.83
N PRO A 47 -8.02 7.63 22.31
CA PRO A 47 -9.24 7.76 21.50
C PRO A 47 -9.18 6.93 20.21
N PHE A 48 -8.00 6.83 19.59
CA PHE A 48 -7.81 6.01 18.39
C PHE A 48 -7.88 4.53 18.71
N LEU A 49 -7.22 4.09 19.79
CA LEU A 49 -7.29 2.69 20.23
C LEU A 49 -8.73 2.32 20.61
N TRP A 50 -9.45 3.20 21.30
CA TRP A 50 -10.85 3.00 21.65
C TRP A 50 -11.74 2.82 20.42
N ALA A 51 -11.60 3.69 19.42
CA ALA A 51 -12.34 3.60 18.16
C ALA A 51 -12.05 2.30 17.38
N MET A 52 -10.89 1.67 17.60
CA MET A 52 -10.50 0.41 16.94
C MET A 52 -11.05 -0.84 17.64
N ILE A 53 -11.48 -0.75 18.91
CA ILE A 53 -11.93 -1.92 19.70
C ILE A 53 -13.10 -2.68 19.03
N PRO A 54 -14.16 -2.03 18.53
CA PRO A 54 -15.27 -2.74 17.90
C PRO A 54 -14.84 -3.57 16.69
N ASP A 55 -14.03 -2.98 15.81
CA ASP A 55 -13.51 -3.66 14.63
C ASP A 55 -12.62 -4.85 15.01
N MET A 56 -11.72 -4.67 15.97
CA MET A 56 -10.84 -5.74 16.44
C MET A 56 -11.60 -6.89 17.12
N ARG A 57 -12.72 -6.60 17.80
CA ARG A 57 -13.59 -7.62 18.39
C ARG A 57 -14.36 -8.40 17.33
N ALA A 58 -14.84 -7.72 16.28
CA ALA A 58 -15.61 -8.34 15.22
C ALA A 58 -14.73 -9.14 14.24
N GLU A 59 -13.56 -8.59 13.90
CA GLU A 59 -12.74 -9.06 12.77
C GLU A 59 -11.42 -9.71 13.19
N GLY A 60 -11.08 -9.66 14.48
CA GLY A 60 -9.82 -10.17 15.00
C GLY A 60 -8.62 -9.28 14.65
N ASP A 61 -7.41 -9.86 14.67
CA ASP A 61 -6.20 -9.15 14.26
C ASP A 61 -6.09 -9.12 12.72
N PHE A 62 -6.52 -8.00 12.13
CA PHE A 62 -6.26 -7.67 10.73
C PHE A 62 -5.12 -6.65 10.55
N PHE A 63 -4.34 -6.37 11.62
CA PHE A 63 -3.12 -5.57 11.54
C PHE A 63 -1.95 -6.38 10.98
N THR A 64 -1.89 -7.66 11.35
CA THR A 64 -0.77 -8.54 11.02
C THR A 64 -1.09 -9.42 9.80
N SER A 65 -0.18 -9.41 8.83
CA SER A 65 -0.26 -10.29 7.66
C SER A 65 1.15 -10.63 7.22
N GLY A 66 1.77 -11.63 7.88
CA GLY A 66 3.03 -12.28 7.48
C GLY A 66 4.08 -11.35 6.84
N GLY A 67 4.70 -10.47 7.63
CA GLY A 67 5.75 -9.55 7.16
C GLY A 67 5.28 -8.44 6.18
N GLY A 68 4.11 -8.57 5.57
CA GLY A 68 3.42 -7.52 4.80
C GLY A 68 4.28 -6.82 3.75
N PHE A 69 5.09 -7.59 2.99
CA PHE A 69 6.06 -7.10 2.00
C PHE A 69 7.32 -6.41 2.57
N ALA A 70 7.63 -6.59 3.86
CA ALA A 70 8.84 -6.03 4.48
C ALA A 70 10.13 -6.34 3.70
N ASP A 71 10.22 -7.54 3.12
CA ASP A 71 11.36 -7.93 2.29
C ASP A 71 11.51 -7.07 1.04
N THR A 72 10.39 -6.65 0.42
CA THR A 72 10.37 -5.77 -0.76
C THR A 72 10.71 -4.32 -0.41
N TYR A 73 10.37 -3.86 0.80
CA TYR A 73 10.56 -2.48 1.23
C TYR A 73 11.79 -2.30 2.15
N SER A 74 12.72 -3.25 2.13
CA SER A 74 14.00 -3.18 2.84
C SER A 74 15.04 -2.41 2.02
N ALA A 75 15.90 -1.64 2.68
CA ALA A 75 16.97 -0.91 2.01
C ALA A 75 17.94 -1.85 1.31
N ASP A 76 18.35 -1.50 0.08
CA ASP A 76 19.46 -2.18 -0.59
C ASP A 76 20.78 -1.52 -0.16
N LEU A 77 21.79 -2.33 0.15
CA LEU A 77 23.10 -1.82 0.55
C LEU A 77 23.72 -0.93 -0.52
N LEU A 78 23.50 -1.25 -1.81
CA LEU A 78 23.99 -0.46 -2.91
C LEU A 78 23.25 0.88 -3.04
N GLY A 79 22.00 0.93 -2.60
CA GLY A 79 21.19 2.15 -2.56
C GLY A 79 21.78 3.24 -1.66
N TYR A 80 22.63 2.91 -0.68
CA TYR A 80 23.35 3.90 0.13
C TYR A 80 24.49 4.60 -0.61
N LEU A 81 25.00 3.96 -1.65
CA LEU A 81 26.21 4.38 -2.34
C LEU A 81 25.91 5.15 -3.63
N LEU A 82 24.71 5.02 -4.17
CA LEU A 82 24.33 5.61 -5.44
C LEU A 82 23.58 6.93 -5.26
N PRO A 83 23.93 7.98 -6.04
CA PRO A 83 23.20 9.25 -6.07
C PRO A 83 21.70 9.08 -6.31
N MET A 84 20.91 10.12 -6.10
CA MET A 84 19.48 10.08 -6.42
C MET A 84 19.26 9.69 -7.89
N GLN A 85 18.31 8.78 -8.14
CA GLN A 85 18.03 8.25 -9.48
C GLN A 85 17.71 9.37 -10.49
N ARG A 86 17.10 10.47 -10.05
CA ARG A 86 16.70 11.60 -10.90
C ARG A 86 17.72 12.74 -10.90
N HIS A 87 18.98 12.45 -10.59
CA HIS A 87 20.02 13.45 -10.60
C HIS A 87 20.36 13.85 -12.05
N PRO A 88 20.30 15.14 -12.45
CA PRO A 88 20.37 15.56 -13.85
C PRO A 88 21.62 15.15 -14.64
N TRP A 89 22.68 14.76 -13.95
CA TRP A 89 23.97 14.37 -14.56
C TRP A 89 24.39 12.94 -14.24
N LEU A 90 23.64 12.23 -13.40
CA LEU A 90 24.06 10.93 -12.83
C LEU A 90 22.96 9.86 -12.92
N ASP A 91 21.81 10.17 -13.50
CA ASP A 91 20.68 9.26 -13.70
C ASP A 91 21.07 8.03 -14.52
N ASP A 92 21.74 8.23 -15.67
CA ASP A 92 22.21 7.14 -16.53
C ASP A 92 23.14 6.15 -15.81
N TRP A 93 23.87 6.61 -14.79
CA TRP A 93 24.72 5.75 -13.98
C TRP A 93 23.89 4.92 -12.99
N VAL A 94 22.90 5.53 -12.36
CA VAL A 94 22.03 4.86 -11.37
C VAL A 94 21.07 3.87 -12.05
N ASP A 95 20.55 4.20 -13.22
CA ASP A 95 19.60 3.36 -13.97
C ASP A 95 20.20 2.04 -14.48
N GLN A 96 21.53 1.89 -14.46
CA GLN A 96 22.20 0.62 -14.76
C GLN A 96 21.96 -0.45 -13.69
N PHE A 97 21.48 -0.07 -12.51
CA PHE A 97 21.29 -0.98 -11.39
C PHE A 97 19.82 -1.44 -11.28
N PRO A 98 19.55 -2.76 -11.28
CA PRO A 98 18.20 -3.30 -11.39
C PRO A 98 17.38 -3.25 -10.09
N PHE A 99 17.87 -2.64 -9.01
CA PHE A 99 17.10 -2.60 -7.76
C PHE A 99 15.97 -1.57 -7.84
N PRO A 100 14.78 -1.88 -7.26
CA PRO A 100 13.67 -0.94 -7.25
C PRO A 100 13.97 0.40 -6.57
N HIS A 101 13.93 1.49 -7.33
CA HIS A 101 14.10 2.85 -6.82
C HIS A 101 12.84 3.42 -6.14
N ASP A 102 11.66 2.86 -6.44
CA ASP A 102 10.35 3.34 -5.99
C ASP A 102 9.81 2.62 -4.72
N LYS A 103 10.54 1.62 -4.22
CA LYS A 103 10.15 0.82 -3.03
C LYS A 103 10.93 1.20 -1.77
N GLY A 104 11.59 2.35 -1.76
CA GLY A 104 12.44 2.75 -0.62
C GLY A 104 13.69 1.87 -0.45
N GLN A 105 14.06 1.05 -1.45
CA GLN A 105 15.33 0.33 -1.41
C GLN A 105 16.52 1.28 -1.66
N HIS A 106 16.27 2.39 -2.36
CA HIS A 106 17.25 3.45 -2.62
C HIS A 106 17.24 4.49 -1.50
N ILE A 107 18.32 4.57 -0.70
CA ILE A 107 18.44 5.52 0.41
C ILE A 107 19.77 6.26 0.29
N TYR A 108 19.79 7.31 -0.52
CA TYR A 108 20.97 8.15 -0.67
C TYR A 108 21.07 9.16 0.48
N LEU A 109 22.16 9.10 1.26
CA LEU A 109 22.40 10.01 2.39
C LEU A 109 23.17 11.27 2.00
N GLY A 110 23.79 11.30 0.81
CA GLY A 110 24.72 12.35 0.40
C GLY A 110 26.16 12.08 0.85
N TYR A 111 27.11 12.18 -0.07
CA TYR A 111 28.52 12.03 0.27
C TYR A 111 29.00 13.18 1.16
N SER A 112 28.50 14.39 0.93
CA SER A 112 28.85 15.56 1.72
C SER A 112 28.39 15.40 3.19
N ALA A 113 27.17 14.93 3.41
CA ALA A 113 26.63 14.67 4.74
C ALA A 113 27.37 13.52 5.44
N LEU A 114 27.69 12.43 4.73
CA LEU A 114 28.48 11.32 5.26
C LEU A 114 29.90 11.76 5.65
N ALA A 115 30.57 12.56 4.83
CA ALA A 115 31.90 13.10 5.13
C ALA A 115 31.89 13.98 6.38
N LEU A 116 30.86 14.84 6.54
CA LEU A 116 30.70 15.65 7.74
C LEU A 116 30.35 14.80 8.97
N ALA A 117 29.49 13.79 8.83
CA ALA A 117 29.16 12.88 9.94
C ALA A 117 30.41 12.14 10.42
N LEU A 118 31.27 11.69 9.49
CA LEU A 118 32.58 11.11 9.80
C LEU A 118 33.51 12.12 10.48
N ALA A 119 33.55 13.37 10.03
CA ALA A 119 34.30 14.43 10.69
C ALA A 119 33.80 14.65 12.14
N GLY A 120 32.48 14.56 12.38
CA GLY A 120 31.89 14.59 13.72
C GLY A 120 32.30 13.42 14.59
N ALA A 121 32.36 12.21 14.02
CA ALA A 121 32.88 11.02 14.72
C ALA A 121 34.37 11.16 15.09
N VAL A 122 35.18 11.68 14.16
CA VAL A 122 36.61 11.95 14.39
C VAL A 122 36.81 13.05 15.44
N ALA A 123 35.98 14.09 15.43
CA ALA A 123 35.98 15.14 16.45
C ALA A 123 35.76 14.53 17.83
N TRP A 124 34.77 13.65 17.97
CA TRP A 124 34.51 12.92 19.21
C TRP A 124 35.68 12.06 19.66
N TRP A 125 36.31 11.32 18.75
CA TRP A 125 37.42 10.46 19.11
C TRP A 125 38.68 11.24 19.54
N ARG A 126 38.98 12.35 18.84
CA ARG A 126 40.17 13.18 19.12
C ARG A 126 40.00 14.12 20.31
N GLN A 127 38.79 14.65 20.49
CA GLN A 127 38.44 15.49 21.62
C GLN A 127 37.53 14.66 22.51
N LYS A 128 38.09 13.81 23.39
CA LYS A 128 37.27 12.97 24.31
C LYS A 128 36.32 13.77 25.21
N CYS A 129 36.45 15.10 25.25
CA CYS A 129 35.52 16.05 25.88
C CYS A 129 34.35 16.49 24.99
N ALA A 130 34.39 16.23 23.68
CA ALA A 130 33.24 16.38 22.80
C ALA A 130 32.10 15.54 23.37
N HIS A 131 31.00 16.23 23.66
CA HIS A 131 29.88 15.76 24.44
C HIS A 131 29.60 14.26 24.27
N ARG A 132 29.49 13.51 25.38
CA ARG A 132 29.06 12.09 25.40
C ARG A 132 27.78 11.82 24.58
N TRP A 133 27.02 12.85 24.25
CA TRP A 133 25.89 12.79 23.32
C TRP A 133 26.28 12.43 21.88
N VAL A 134 27.49 12.74 21.41
CA VAL A 134 27.95 12.34 20.07
C VAL A 134 28.02 10.81 19.95
N SER A 135 28.50 10.11 20.98
CA SER A 135 28.49 8.64 20.99
C SER A 135 27.06 8.06 20.98
N PHE A 136 26.09 8.73 21.60
CA PHE A 136 24.68 8.33 21.47
C PHE A 136 24.22 8.43 20.02
N TRP A 137 24.49 9.55 19.35
CA TRP A 137 24.11 9.73 17.94
C TRP A 137 24.82 8.76 17.00
N LEU A 138 26.07 8.37 17.28
CA LEU A 138 26.77 7.32 16.54
C LEU A 138 26.08 5.96 16.71
N VAL A 139 25.75 5.57 17.95
CA VAL A 139 25.03 4.32 18.22
C VAL A 139 23.65 4.35 17.57
N ALA A 140 22.93 5.46 17.66
CA ALA A 140 21.62 5.64 17.02
C ALA A 140 21.73 5.56 15.49
N THR A 141 22.75 6.17 14.88
CA THR A 141 23.01 6.07 13.43
C THR A 141 23.17 4.61 13.01
N LEU A 142 24.04 3.86 13.70
CA LEU A 142 24.27 2.45 13.40
C LEU A 142 23.01 1.61 13.61
N PHE A 143 22.29 1.85 14.70
CA PHE A 143 21.05 1.15 15.01
C PHE A 143 19.98 1.38 13.94
N PHE A 144 19.68 2.64 13.59
CA PHE A 144 18.66 2.94 12.58
C PHE A 144 19.08 2.57 11.17
N TRP A 145 20.36 2.70 10.81
CA TRP A 145 20.90 2.14 9.58
C TRP A 145 20.66 0.64 9.52
N TRP A 146 20.99 -0.08 10.60
CA TRP A 146 20.78 -1.52 10.65
C TRP A 146 19.30 -1.88 10.50
N MET A 147 18.39 -1.12 11.14
CA MET A 147 16.94 -1.31 10.99
C MET A 147 16.44 -1.12 9.55
N THR A 148 17.03 -0.22 8.78
CA THR A 148 16.62 -0.01 7.38
C THR A 148 16.82 -1.24 6.49
N LEU A 149 17.79 -2.10 6.83
CA LEU A 149 18.14 -3.29 6.05
C LEU A 149 17.05 -4.37 6.12
N GLY A 150 16.06 -4.20 7.01
CA GLY A 150 14.89 -5.07 7.08
C GLY A 150 15.18 -6.48 7.56
N ALA A 151 14.36 -7.44 7.14
CA ALA A 151 14.40 -8.81 7.64
C ALA A 151 15.44 -9.68 6.91
N GLN A 152 15.82 -9.29 5.70
CA GLN A 152 16.88 -9.93 4.91
C GLN A 152 17.70 -8.84 4.23
N LEU A 153 19.04 -8.96 4.29
CA LEU A 153 19.92 -8.03 3.60
C LEU A 153 19.73 -8.14 2.08
N ARG A 154 19.93 -7.03 1.37
CA ARG A 154 19.83 -6.97 -0.08
C ARG A 154 21.06 -6.33 -0.69
N TRP A 155 21.47 -6.84 -1.84
CA TRP A 155 22.54 -6.28 -2.66
C TRP A 155 22.12 -6.27 -4.12
N ASN A 156 22.07 -5.08 -4.71
CA ASN A 156 21.73 -4.87 -6.11
C ASN A 156 20.41 -5.56 -6.52
N GLY A 157 19.39 -5.42 -5.68
CA GLY A 157 18.03 -5.91 -5.91
C GLY A 157 17.83 -7.36 -5.49
N ARG A 158 18.90 -8.09 -5.17
CA ARG A 158 18.85 -9.51 -4.81
C ARG A 158 18.90 -9.69 -3.29
N PRO A 159 18.02 -10.51 -2.69
CA PRO A 159 18.13 -10.87 -1.28
C PRO A 159 19.38 -11.73 -1.05
N LEU A 160 20.07 -11.47 0.06
CA LEU A 160 21.17 -12.27 0.57
C LEU A 160 20.65 -13.21 1.66
N PRO A 161 21.23 -14.42 1.84
CA PRO A 161 20.82 -15.37 2.88
C PRO A 161 21.36 -14.96 4.27
N ILE A 162 21.32 -13.66 4.58
CA ILE A 162 21.78 -13.07 5.83
C ILE A 162 20.56 -12.40 6.47
N PRO A 163 20.10 -12.88 7.64
CA PRO A 163 18.97 -12.27 8.31
C PRO A 163 19.34 -10.85 8.75
N GLY A 164 18.47 -9.91 8.41
CA GLY A 164 18.53 -8.54 8.89
C GLY A 164 17.89 -8.42 10.27
N PRO A 165 18.17 -7.34 11.00
CA PRO A 165 17.78 -7.22 12.41
C PRO A 165 16.28 -7.00 12.60
N PHE A 166 15.59 -6.50 11.57
CA PHE A 166 14.14 -6.31 11.62
C PHE A 166 13.41 -7.66 11.69
N ALA A 167 14.05 -8.79 11.33
CA ALA A 167 13.47 -10.12 11.47
C ALA A 167 13.11 -10.48 12.92
N LEU A 168 13.79 -9.87 13.91
CA LEU A 168 13.47 -10.04 15.33
C LEU A 168 12.39 -9.06 15.77
N ILE A 169 12.53 -7.78 15.39
CA ILE A 169 11.62 -6.72 15.82
C ILE A 169 10.22 -6.93 15.22
N SER A 170 10.11 -7.43 13.99
CA SER A 170 8.83 -7.70 13.33
C SER A 170 8.01 -8.80 14.02
N GLN A 171 8.61 -9.58 14.93
CA GLN A 171 7.90 -10.58 15.73
C GLN A 171 7.25 -9.98 16.98
N LEU A 172 7.66 -8.78 17.39
CA LEU A 172 7.10 -8.12 18.55
C LEU A 172 5.68 -7.61 18.22
N PRO A 173 4.72 -7.75 19.15
CA PRO A 173 3.44 -7.05 19.05
C PRO A 173 3.67 -5.56 18.78
N PHE A 174 2.75 -4.92 18.05
CA PHE A 174 2.86 -3.53 17.55
C PHE A 174 3.83 -3.33 16.37
N PHE A 175 5.00 -3.97 16.37
CA PHE A 175 6.00 -3.81 15.31
C PHE A 175 5.74 -4.73 14.10
N SER A 176 5.02 -5.82 14.29
CA SER A 176 4.57 -6.74 13.24
C SER A 176 3.71 -6.09 12.15
N GLY A 177 3.11 -4.94 12.45
CA GLY A 177 2.37 -4.13 11.48
C GLY A 177 3.25 -3.23 10.60
N ASN A 178 4.53 -3.04 10.94
CA ASN A 178 5.47 -2.23 10.18
C ASN A 178 6.05 -3.02 9.00
N ARG A 179 5.84 -2.49 7.79
CA ARG A 179 6.09 -3.15 6.51
C ARG A 179 7.19 -2.49 5.71
N TYR A 180 7.70 -1.35 6.16
CA TYR A 180 8.66 -0.55 5.41
C TYR A 180 9.89 -0.29 6.28
N PRO A 181 10.77 -1.29 6.48
CA PRO A 181 11.99 -1.09 7.26
C PRO A 181 12.83 0.07 6.72
N SER A 182 12.89 0.26 5.40
CA SER A 182 13.54 1.42 4.78
C SER A 182 13.12 2.77 5.37
N ARG A 183 11.90 2.95 5.87
CA ARG A 183 11.43 4.21 6.47
C ARG A 183 12.11 4.55 7.80
N TYR A 184 12.80 3.60 8.46
CA TYR A 184 13.70 3.92 9.56
C TYR A 184 14.82 4.89 9.13
N SER A 185 15.02 5.07 7.82
CA SER A 185 15.87 6.13 7.25
C SER A 185 15.53 7.53 7.75
N VAL A 186 14.28 7.82 8.13
CA VAL A 186 13.92 9.13 8.71
C VAL A 186 14.72 9.39 9.99
N MET A 187 14.85 8.37 10.86
CA MET A 187 15.67 8.48 12.07
C MET A 187 17.16 8.43 11.75
N LEU A 188 17.57 7.64 10.76
CA LEU A 188 18.95 7.62 10.27
C LEU A 188 19.40 9.02 9.79
N MET A 189 18.60 9.66 8.94
CA MET A 189 18.85 11.00 8.42
C MET A 189 18.92 12.05 9.54
N LEU A 190 18.04 11.95 10.54
CA LEU A 190 18.12 12.78 11.74
C LEU A 190 19.47 12.61 12.45
N CYS A 191 19.91 11.37 12.67
CA CYS A 191 21.19 11.11 13.34
C CYS A 191 22.39 11.62 12.51
N ILE A 192 22.37 11.39 11.19
CA ILE A 192 23.39 11.89 10.26
C ILE A 192 23.42 13.42 10.27
N ALA A 193 22.27 14.10 10.27
CA ALA A 193 22.21 15.56 10.32
C ALA A 193 22.85 16.13 11.60
N VAL A 194 22.58 15.51 12.76
CA VAL A 194 23.22 15.93 14.03
C VAL A 194 24.73 15.70 13.99
N LEU A 195 25.19 14.54 13.52
CA LEU A 195 26.62 14.24 13.41
C LEU A 195 27.32 15.16 12.39
N ALA A 196 26.67 15.47 11.27
CA ALA A 196 27.18 16.39 10.27
C ALA A 196 27.32 17.81 10.83
N ALA A 197 26.35 18.28 11.63
CA ALA A 197 26.44 19.57 12.31
C ALA A 197 27.62 19.62 13.30
N VAL A 198 27.87 18.53 14.04
CA VAL A 198 29.04 18.39 14.92
C VAL A 198 30.33 18.42 14.09
N GLY A 199 30.40 17.70 12.98
CA GLY A 199 31.55 17.69 12.08
C GLY A 199 31.84 19.04 11.46
N LEU A 200 30.82 19.74 11.00
CA LEU A 200 30.94 21.09 10.46
C LEU A 200 31.44 22.07 11.53
N THR A 201 30.88 22.01 12.74
CA THR A 201 31.32 22.82 13.88
C THR A 201 32.79 22.54 14.21
N TYR A 202 33.19 21.27 14.20
CA TYR A 202 34.58 20.87 14.40
C TYR A 202 35.50 21.45 13.32
N LEU A 203 35.14 21.36 12.03
CA LEU A 203 35.94 21.94 10.94
C LEU A 203 36.04 23.46 11.06
N LEU A 204 34.93 24.14 11.36
CA LEU A 204 34.91 25.59 11.56
C LEU A 204 35.77 26.02 12.75
N SER A 205 35.80 25.24 13.84
CA SER A 205 36.62 25.54 15.02
C SER A 205 38.13 25.46 14.74
N ARG A 206 38.54 24.78 13.66
CA ARG A 206 39.94 24.73 13.21
C ARG A 206 40.34 25.96 12.39
N LEU A 207 39.38 26.76 11.95
CA LEU A 207 39.63 28.02 11.25
C LEU A 207 39.76 29.13 12.30
N SER A 208 40.80 29.97 12.20
CA SER A 208 41.00 31.07 13.17
C SER A 208 39.85 32.08 13.11
N VAL A 209 39.53 32.70 14.25
CA VAL A 209 38.48 33.73 14.37
C VAL A 209 38.70 34.91 13.40
N SER A 210 39.92 35.19 12.95
CA SER A 210 40.18 36.22 11.94
C SER A 210 39.74 35.87 10.51
N ARG A 211 39.34 34.61 10.23
CA ARG A 211 39.04 34.09 8.88
C ARG A 211 37.54 33.93 8.61
N HIS A 212 36.71 34.88 9.05
CA HIS A 212 35.26 34.87 8.84
C HIS A 212 34.86 34.63 7.36
N ALA A 213 35.61 35.18 6.40
CA ALA A 213 35.37 34.94 4.98
C ALA A 213 35.53 33.46 4.60
N LEU A 214 36.58 32.79 5.09
CA LEU A 214 36.84 31.38 4.80
C LEU A 214 35.78 30.46 5.42
N SER A 215 35.33 30.77 6.64
CA SER A 215 34.23 30.04 7.30
C SER A 215 32.93 30.17 6.51
N ARG A 216 32.61 31.38 6.01
CA ARG A 216 31.45 31.60 5.14
C ARG A 216 31.58 30.84 3.82
N SER A 217 32.75 30.87 3.18
CA SER A 217 32.99 30.12 1.94
C SER A 217 32.86 28.62 2.15
N LEU A 218 33.33 28.07 3.28
CA LEU A 218 33.14 26.66 3.61
C LEU A 218 31.66 26.30 3.79
N LEU A 219 30.89 27.15 4.48
CA LEU A 219 29.44 26.96 4.64
C LEU A 219 28.72 26.96 3.29
N VAL A 220 29.03 27.92 2.43
CA VAL A 220 28.45 28.01 1.07
C VAL A 220 28.84 26.79 0.25
N LEU A 221 30.11 26.39 0.27
CA LEU A 221 30.60 25.22 -0.46
C LEU A 221 29.90 23.94 -0.01
N VAL A 222 29.84 23.68 1.30
CA VAL A 222 29.18 22.51 1.86
C VAL A 222 27.70 22.49 1.51
N SER A 223 27.02 23.63 1.65
CA SER A 223 25.60 23.74 1.31
C SER A 223 25.37 23.53 -0.18
N GLY A 224 26.22 24.10 -1.04
CA GLY A 224 26.18 23.93 -2.48
C GLY A 224 26.40 22.47 -2.90
N LEU A 225 27.41 21.80 -2.33
CA LEU A 225 27.66 20.38 -2.57
C LEU A 225 26.46 19.52 -2.15
N PHE A 226 25.88 19.78 -0.97
CA PHE A 226 24.69 19.07 -0.50
C PHE A 226 23.47 19.30 -1.40
N LEU A 227 23.26 20.53 -1.89
CA LEU A 227 22.15 20.83 -2.79
C LEU A 227 22.34 20.21 -4.17
N VAL A 228 23.56 20.23 -4.70
CA VAL A 228 23.89 19.62 -6.00
C VAL A 228 23.73 18.11 -5.93
N GLU A 229 24.28 17.44 -4.90
CA GLU A 229 24.21 15.97 -4.80
C GLU A 229 22.77 15.44 -4.63
N HIS A 230 21.86 16.26 -4.09
CA HIS A 230 20.44 15.93 -3.91
C HIS A 230 19.52 16.60 -4.95
N LEU A 231 20.08 17.17 -6.02
CA LEU A 231 19.28 17.81 -7.06
C LEU A 231 18.46 16.75 -7.80
N ALA A 232 17.14 16.89 -7.80
CA ALA A 232 16.21 16.00 -8.50
C ALA A 232 15.26 16.84 -9.36
N VAL A 233 15.63 17.08 -10.62
CA VAL A 233 14.89 17.95 -11.55
C VAL A 233 14.92 17.35 -12.96
N PRO A 234 13.78 17.26 -13.68
CA PRO A 234 12.43 17.59 -13.23
C PRO A 234 11.84 16.49 -12.32
N MET A 235 11.03 16.93 -11.35
CA MET A 235 10.22 16.01 -10.58
C MET A 235 9.10 15.45 -11.47
N PRO A 236 8.84 14.13 -11.44
CA PRO A 236 7.74 13.55 -12.20
C PRO A 236 6.44 14.14 -11.66
N LEU A 237 5.62 14.68 -12.55
CA LEU A 237 4.26 15.07 -12.24
C LEU A 237 3.32 14.03 -12.84
N SER A 238 2.22 13.76 -12.13
CA SER A 238 1.12 12.95 -12.67
C SER A 238 -0.02 13.88 -13.04
N ASP A 239 -0.63 13.63 -14.19
CA ASP A 239 -1.80 14.37 -14.62
C ASP A 239 -3.06 13.80 -13.96
N PHE A 240 -3.68 14.60 -13.10
CA PHE A 240 -4.91 14.26 -12.38
C PHE A 240 -6.16 14.85 -13.05
N ARG A 241 -6.07 15.34 -14.30
CA ARG A 241 -7.25 15.75 -15.05
C ARG A 241 -8.20 14.56 -15.21
N ILE A 242 -9.48 14.82 -15.01
CA ILE A 242 -10.53 13.80 -15.04
C ILE A 242 -11.04 13.69 -16.49
N PRO A 243 -11.12 12.48 -17.07
CA PRO A 243 -11.71 12.29 -18.40
C PRO A 243 -13.15 12.82 -18.46
N ALA A 244 -13.48 13.59 -19.50
CA ALA A 244 -14.75 14.31 -19.62
C ALA A 244 -15.99 13.38 -19.59
N LEU A 245 -15.85 12.11 -19.99
CA LEU A 245 -16.92 11.12 -19.90
C LEU A 245 -17.50 10.98 -18.48
N TYR A 246 -16.68 11.23 -17.44
CA TYR A 246 -17.13 11.12 -16.05
C TYR A 246 -18.06 12.26 -15.64
N GLU A 247 -18.09 13.37 -16.38
CA GLU A 247 -19.07 14.45 -16.18
C GLU A 247 -20.49 13.96 -16.49
N ARG A 248 -20.65 13.12 -17.52
CA ARG A 248 -21.94 12.45 -17.81
C ARG A 248 -22.37 11.60 -16.62
N LEU A 249 -21.47 10.79 -16.09
CA LEU A 249 -21.76 9.91 -14.94
C LEU A 249 -22.13 10.72 -13.69
N ALA A 250 -21.49 11.87 -13.48
CA ALA A 250 -21.84 12.80 -12.41
C ALA A 250 -23.27 13.36 -12.59
N ALA A 251 -23.65 13.70 -13.83
CA ALA A 251 -24.95 14.25 -14.16
C ALA A 251 -26.09 13.22 -14.16
N THR A 252 -25.79 11.92 -14.33
CA THR A 252 -26.82 10.86 -14.30
C THR A 252 -27.43 10.74 -12.89
N PRO A 253 -28.75 10.93 -12.72
CA PRO A 253 -29.40 10.79 -11.41
C PRO A 253 -29.44 9.34 -10.94
N GLY A 254 -29.61 9.15 -9.63
CA GLY A 254 -29.74 7.84 -9.00
C GLY A 254 -28.47 7.36 -8.29
N ASP A 255 -28.69 6.39 -7.41
CA ASP A 255 -27.66 5.67 -6.66
C ASP A 255 -27.39 4.35 -7.36
N PHE A 256 -26.24 4.25 -7.99
CA PHE A 256 -25.83 3.09 -8.77
C PHE A 256 -24.32 2.89 -8.70
N THR A 257 -23.90 1.72 -9.15
CA THR A 257 -22.52 1.28 -9.19
C THR A 257 -21.95 1.44 -10.60
N LEU A 258 -20.73 1.98 -10.68
CA LEU A 258 -19.87 1.93 -11.85
C LEU A 258 -18.90 0.76 -11.71
N LEU A 259 -18.92 -0.17 -12.66
CA LEU A 259 -17.90 -1.20 -12.77
C LEU A 259 -16.80 -0.71 -13.71
N GLU A 260 -15.60 -0.50 -13.16
CA GLU A 260 -14.46 -0.04 -13.95
C GLU A 260 -13.61 -1.25 -14.34
N LEU A 261 -13.21 -1.37 -15.60
CA LEU A 261 -12.43 -2.50 -16.12
C LEU A 261 -11.14 -2.02 -16.80
N PRO A 262 -9.99 -2.67 -16.50
CA PRO A 262 -9.82 -3.57 -15.37
C PRO A 262 -9.89 -2.79 -14.04
N THR A 263 -10.18 -3.47 -12.94
CA THR A 263 -10.10 -2.90 -11.59
C THR A 263 -9.37 -3.85 -10.64
N GLY A 264 -9.20 -3.45 -9.39
CA GLY A 264 -8.57 -4.27 -8.37
C GLY A 264 -8.95 -3.84 -6.97
N TRP A 265 -8.90 -4.79 -6.05
CA TRP A 265 -9.07 -4.59 -4.62
C TRP A 265 -7.70 -4.61 -3.98
N ARG A 266 -7.32 -3.47 -3.41
CA ARG A 266 -6.03 -3.33 -2.75
C ARG A 266 -6.22 -2.91 -1.30
N ASN A 267 -5.40 -3.51 -0.45
CA ASN A 267 -5.06 -2.90 0.82
C ASN A 267 -3.55 -2.93 1.07
N GLY A 268 -3.11 -2.53 2.26
CA GLY A 268 -1.68 -2.54 2.58
C GLY A 268 -1.03 -3.92 2.58
N ALA A 269 -1.79 -5.02 2.49
CA ALA A 269 -1.36 -6.42 2.62
C ALA A 269 -1.62 -7.31 1.41
N ARG A 270 -2.61 -6.97 0.60
CA ARG A 270 -3.09 -7.82 -0.47
C ARG A 270 -3.53 -6.95 -1.65
N VAL A 271 -3.25 -7.45 -2.84
CA VAL A 271 -3.82 -6.97 -4.10
C VAL A 271 -4.57 -8.14 -4.72
N MET A 272 -5.78 -7.91 -5.21
CA MET A 272 -6.62 -8.85 -5.96
C MET A 272 -7.17 -8.13 -7.18
N GLY A 273 -7.33 -8.82 -8.31
CA GLY A 273 -7.60 -8.16 -9.59
C GLY A 273 -6.35 -7.46 -10.13
N LYS A 274 -6.52 -6.39 -10.91
CA LYS A 274 -5.42 -5.66 -11.54
C LYS A 274 -4.56 -4.93 -10.51
N SER A 275 -3.25 -5.19 -10.57
CA SER A 275 -2.24 -4.43 -9.82
C SER A 275 -1.61 -3.33 -10.69
N ASP A 276 -2.31 -2.20 -10.85
CA ASP A 276 -1.86 -1.05 -11.64
C ASP A 276 -2.21 0.27 -10.93
N ILE A 277 -1.51 1.37 -11.26
CA ILE A 277 -1.83 2.72 -10.77
C ILE A 277 -3.26 3.13 -11.18
N LEU A 278 -3.78 2.57 -12.28
CA LEU A 278 -5.14 2.76 -12.76
C LEU A 278 -6.20 2.69 -11.64
N ILE A 279 -6.09 1.73 -10.71
CA ILE A 279 -7.09 1.56 -9.65
C ILE A 279 -7.16 2.77 -8.71
N MET A 280 -6.04 3.48 -8.52
CA MET A 280 -5.99 4.70 -7.71
C MET A 280 -6.52 5.91 -8.50
N MET A 281 -6.30 5.94 -9.81
CA MET A 281 -6.83 7.00 -10.68
C MET A 281 -8.34 6.88 -10.86
N GLN A 282 -8.83 5.67 -11.00
CA GLN A 282 -10.26 5.36 -10.89
C GLN A 282 -10.85 5.90 -9.57
N GLN A 283 -10.19 5.67 -8.43
CA GLN A 283 -10.64 6.24 -7.13
C GLN A 283 -10.61 7.76 -7.10
N TRP A 284 -9.65 8.37 -7.78
CA TRP A 284 -9.64 9.82 -7.98
C TRP A 284 -10.85 10.28 -8.81
N TYR A 285 -11.19 9.60 -9.90
CA TYR A 285 -12.36 9.94 -10.74
C TYR A 285 -13.69 9.83 -9.97
N GLN A 286 -13.75 8.95 -8.97
CA GLN A 286 -14.91 8.85 -8.07
C GLN A 286 -15.23 10.16 -7.35
N THR A 287 -14.23 11.01 -7.09
CA THR A 287 -14.45 12.32 -6.46
C THR A 287 -15.28 13.27 -7.34
N ALA A 288 -15.30 13.07 -8.66
CA ALA A 288 -16.13 13.84 -9.58
C ALA A 288 -17.49 13.20 -9.84
N HIS A 289 -17.54 11.90 -10.15
CA HIS A 289 -18.81 11.27 -10.52
C HIS A 289 -19.67 10.85 -9.31
N GLY A 290 -19.08 10.69 -8.12
CA GLY A 290 -19.80 10.42 -6.87
C GLY A 290 -20.55 9.08 -6.79
N LYS A 291 -20.36 8.19 -7.77
CA LYS A 291 -21.07 6.90 -7.87
C LYS A 291 -20.37 5.81 -7.05
N ARG A 292 -21.11 4.76 -6.69
CA ARG A 292 -20.53 3.57 -6.05
C ARG A 292 -19.55 2.89 -7.01
N ARG A 293 -18.54 2.22 -6.46
CA ARG A 293 -17.51 1.49 -7.21
C ARG A 293 -17.28 0.14 -6.57
N LEU A 294 -16.91 -0.85 -7.37
CA LEU A 294 -16.63 -2.20 -6.87
C LEU A 294 -15.19 -2.37 -6.40
N GLY A 295 -14.21 -1.75 -7.06
CA GLY A 295 -12.79 -1.85 -6.70
C GLY A 295 -12.24 -0.66 -5.91
N GLY A 296 -10.92 -0.64 -5.69
CA GLY A 296 -10.20 0.47 -5.08
C GLY A 296 -9.13 0.06 -4.05
N ASN A 297 -8.40 1.06 -3.57
CA ASN A 297 -7.44 0.95 -2.49
C ASN A 297 -8.05 1.38 -1.15
N THR A 298 -7.87 0.54 -0.14
CA THR A 298 -8.32 0.75 1.25
C THR A 298 -7.15 0.48 2.20
N SER A 299 -7.17 0.97 3.45
CA SER A 299 -6.01 0.77 4.33
C SER A 299 -5.88 -0.67 4.84
N ARG A 300 -6.96 -1.22 5.40
CA ARG A 300 -7.02 -2.54 6.04
C ARG A 300 -8.43 -3.10 5.91
N ASN A 301 -8.54 -4.33 5.38
CA ASN A 301 -9.80 -5.04 5.26
C ASN A 301 -9.61 -6.46 5.80
N PRO A 302 -10.62 -7.04 6.47
CA PRO A 302 -10.66 -8.46 6.77
C PRO A 302 -10.52 -9.32 5.51
N LEU A 303 -9.97 -10.54 5.67
CA LEU A 303 -9.70 -11.43 4.54
C LEU A 303 -10.97 -11.81 3.76
N TYR A 304 -12.10 -12.02 4.46
CA TYR A 304 -13.35 -12.44 3.83
C TYR A 304 -13.90 -11.41 2.84
N LYS A 305 -13.59 -10.10 2.99
CA LYS A 305 -14.03 -9.08 2.02
C LYS A 305 -13.41 -9.28 0.64
N PHE A 306 -12.16 -9.77 0.60
CA PHE A 306 -11.55 -10.19 -0.66
C PHE A 306 -12.16 -11.48 -1.17
N GLN A 307 -12.38 -12.44 -0.27
CA GLN A 307 -12.95 -13.73 -0.61
C GLN A 307 -14.36 -13.59 -1.22
N TYR A 308 -15.17 -12.67 -0.70
CA TYR A 308 -16.49 -12.36 -1.25
C TYR A 308 -16.42 -12.04 -2.75
N PHE A 309 -15.47 -11.22 -3.18
CA PHE A 309 -15.33 -10.87 -4.61
C PHE A 309 -14.69 -11.99 -5.44
N SER A 310 -13.80 -12.81 -4.86
CA SER A 310 -13.24 -13.96 -5.59
C SER A 310 -14.27 -15.07 -5.79
N ASP A 311 -15.19 -15.24 -4.84
CA ASP A 311 -16.19 -16.30 -4.82
C ASP A 311 -17.51 -15.85 -5.46
N ALA A 312 -17.65 -14.55 -5.75
CA ALA A 312 -18.78 -14.00 -6.48
C ALA A 312 -18.75 -14.46 -7.95
N PRO A 313 -19.87 -15.02 -8.48
CA PRO A 313 -20.00 -15.34 -9.88
C PRO A 313 -19.74 -14.10 -10.73
N LEU A 314 -19.25 -14.29 -11.95
CA LEU A 314 -18.74 -13.24 -12.84
C LEU A 314 -17.50 -12.49 -12.31
N ILE A 315 -17.52 -11.97 -11.09
CA ILE A 315 -16.42 -11.14 -10.55
C ILE A 315 -15.12 -11.96 -10.40
N GLY A 316 -15.21 -13.19 -9.88
CA GLY A 316 -14.06 -14.11 -9.80
C GLY A 316 -13.42 -14.40 -11.17
N ASP A 317 -14.25 -14.60 -12.20
CA ASP A 317 -13.79 -14.85 -13.57
C ASP A 317 -13.19 -13.58 -14.21
N LEU A 318 -13.81 -12.42 -13.96
CA LEU A 318 -13.25 -11.12 -14.36
C LEU A 318 -11.89 -10.88 -13.69
N ILE A 319 -11.68 -11.27 -12.43
CA ILE A 319 -10.38 -11.16 -11.74
C ILE A 319 -9.30 -11.98 -12.48
N ALA A 320 -9.63 -13.19 -12.95
CA ALA A 320 -8.71 -14.00 -13.74
C ALA A 320 -8.38 -13.32 -15.08
N LEU A 321 -9.41 -12.85 -15.79
CA LEU A 321 -9.27 -12.14 -17.07
C LEU A 321 -8.47 -10.84 -16.97
N MET A 322 -8.68 -10.04 -15.90
CA MET A 322 -7.93 -8.80 -15.64
C MET A 322 -6.42 -9.05 -15.45
N ASN A 323 -6.05 -10.24 -15.00
CA ASN A 323 -4.65 -10.64 -14.75
C ASN A 323 -4.04 -11.46 -15.89
N ALA A 324 -4.82 -11.86 -16.90
CA ALA A 324 -4.38 -12.60 -18.07
C ALA A 324 -3.70 -11.71 -19.13
N THR A 325 -2.78 -10.82 -18.71
CA THR A 325 -2.00 -9.99 -19.65
C THR A 325 -0.83 -10.80 -20.20
N PRO A 326 -0.70 -11.01 -21.53
CA PRO A 326 0.48 -11.66 -22.10
C PRO A 326 1.76 -10.86 -21.83
N SER A 327 2.82 -11.56 -21.47
CA SER A 327 4.17 -11.01 -21.23
C SER A 327 5.14 -11.50 -22.30
N ALA A 328 6.19 -10.71 -22.56
CA ALA A 328 7.30 -11.14 -23.42
C ALA A 328 8.13 -12.26 -22.78
N ASP A 329 8.08 -12.41 -21.44
CA ASP A 329 8.70 -13.52 -20.70
C ASP A 329 7.75 -14.73 -20.71
N PRO A 330 8.11 -15.85 -21.37
CA PRO A 330 7.26 -17.04 -21.44
C PRO A 330 6.91 -17.63 -20.07
N ASN A 331 7.78 -17.43 -19.07
CA ASN A 331 7.55 -17.94 -17.71
C ASN A 331 6.41 -17.21 -17.00
N GLN A 332 6.03 -16.03 -17.46
CA GLN A 332 4.93 -15.23 -16.90
C GLN A 332 3.60 -15.48 -17.63
N ASN A 333 3.59 -16.34 -18.65
CA ASN A 333 2.42 -16.58 -19.50
C ASN A 333 1.59 -17.81 -19.09
N GLU A 334 1.80 -18.37 -17.90
CA GLU A 334 1.02 -19.53 -17.44
C GLU A 334 -0.47 -19.20 -17.27
N LEU A 335 -0.79 -18.12 -16.53
CA LEU A 335 -2.18 -17.70 -16.32
C LEU A 335 -2.88 -17.30 -17.64
N PRO A 336 -2.32 -16.45 -18.50
CA PRO A 336 -2.90 -16.17 -19.82
C PRO A 336 -3.22 -17.44 -20.62
N ARG A 337 -2.31 -18.43 -20.64
CA ARG A 337 -2.54 -19.71 -21.33
C ARG A 337 -3.70 -20.51 -20.74
N GLN A 338 -3.82 -20.56 -19.41
CA GLN A 338 -4.92 -21.26 -18.73
C GLN A 338 -6.27 -20.59 -18.99
N VAL A 339 -6.31 -19.25 -18.97
CA VAL A 339 -7.53 -18.48 -19.23
C VAL A 339 -7.95 -18.61 -20.69
N GLU A 340 -7.00 -18.57 -21.64
CA GLU A 340 -7.28 -18.82 -23.06
C GLU A 340 -7.87 -20.22 -23.27
N ALA A 341 -7.27 -21.25 -22.68
CA ALA A 341 -7.71 -22.64 -22.83
C ALA A 341 -9.13 -22.90 -22.30
N SER A 342 -9.58 -22.11 -21.33
CA SER A 342 -10.92 -22.23 -20.71
C SER A 342 -11.89 -21.15 -21.19
N PHE A 343 -11.50 -20.29 -22.15
CA PHE A 343 -12.23 -19.08 -22.48
C PHE A 343 -13.68 -19.35 -22.93
N ASP A 344 -13.90 -20.35 -23.78
CA ASP A 344 -15.25 -20.68 -24.28
C ASP A 344 -16.17 -21.18 -23.14
N GLU A 345 -15.61 -21.91 -22.16
CA GLU A 345 -16.35 -22.32 -20.96
C GLU A 345 -16.67 -21.11 -20.05
N LEU A 346 -15.74 -20.16 -19.92
CA LEU A 346 -15.97 -18.90 -19.22
C LEU A 346 -17.11 -18.12 -19.86
N VAL A 347 -17.11 -17.99 -21.19
CA VAL A 347 -18.15 -17.29 -21.96
C VAL A 347 -19.51 -17.95 -21.76
N ALA A 348 -19.59 -19.27 -21.95
CA ALA A 348 -20.84 -20.02 -21.82
C ALA A 348 -21.46 -19.89 -20.43
N ARG A 349 -20.65 -20.06 -19.38
CA ARG A 349 -21.11 -19.95 -17.98
C ARG A 349 -21.54 -18.52 -17.64
N ASN A 350 -20.75 -17.52 -18.02
CA ASN A 350 -21.00 -16.15 -17.59
C ASN A 350 -22.12 -15.45 -18.35
N ARG A 351 -22.42 -15.86 -19.59
CA ARG A 351 -23.55 -15.29 -20.35
C ARG A 351 -24.89 -15.50 -19.63
N ALA A 352 -25.03 -16.61 -18.90
CA ALA A 352 -26.23 -16.93 -18.14
C ALA A 352 -26.37 -16.13 -16.83
N VAL A 353 -25.25 -15.78 -16.17
CA VAL A 353 -25.27 -15.16 -14.83
C VAL A 353 -24.96 -13.66 -14.85
N ALA A 354 -24.31 -13.14 -15.89
CA ALA A 354 -23.84 -11.76 -15.92
C ALA A 354 -24.96 -10.72 -15.70
N PRO A 355 -26.14 -10.82 -16.34
CA PRO A 355 -27.21 -9.85 -16.10
C PRO A 355 -27.66 -9.82 -14.63
N THR A 356 -27.85 -11.00 -14.01
CA THR A 356 -28.25 -11.11 -12.60
C THR A 356 -27.17 -10.58 -11.64
N VAL A 357 -25.90 -10.87 -11.91
CA VAL A 357 -24.79 -10.39 -11.05
C VAL A 357 -24.68 -8.87 -11.13
N LEU A 358 -24.74 -8.30 -12.34
CA LEU A 358 -24.65 -6.85 -12.54
C LEU A 358 -25.83 -6.12 -11.88
N ASP A 359 -27.05 -6.66 -12.04
CA ASP A 359 -28.26 -6.15 -11.39
C ASP A 359 -28.14 -6.18 -9.86
N PHE A 360 -27.76 -7.33 -9.28
CA PHE A 360 -27.56 -7.48 -7.83
C PHE A 360 -26.53 -6.49 -7.26
N LEU A 361 -25.45 -6.21 -8.00
CA LEU A 361 -24.42 -5.25 -7.60
C LEU A 361 -24.82 -3.79 -7.89
N GLY A 362 -26.00 -3.55 -8.46
CA GLY A 362 -26.50 -2.25 -8.88
C GLY A 362 -25.65 -1.61 -9.96
N VAL A 363 -25.00 -2.40 -10.82
CA VAL A 363 -24.10 -1.91 -11.88
C VAL A 363 -24.93 -1.41 -13.06
N HIS A 364 -24.94 -0.11 -13.27
CA HIS A 364 -25.66 0.51 -14.39
C HIS A 364 -24.73 0.88 -15.55
N TYR A 365 -23.45 1.10 -15.25
CA TYR A 365 -22.45 1.48 -16.24
C TYR A 365 -21.17 0.68 -16.05
N VAL A 366 -20.46 0.47 -17.17
CA VAL A 366 -19.15 -0.16 -17.20
C VAL A 366 -18.19 0.73 -17.96
N THR A 367 -17.03 1.05 -17.39
CA THR A 367 -15.93 1.68 -18.15
C THR A 367 -14.87 0.65 -18.49
N VAL A 368 -14.30 0.74 -19.69
CA VAL A 368 -13.18 -0.12 -20.14
C VAL A 368 -12.01 0.77 -20.54
N HIS A 369 -10.91 0.71 -19.78
CA HIS A 369 -9.64 1.37 -20.12
C HIS A 369 -8.87 0.50 -21.11
N VAL A 370 -9.06 0.76 -22.40
CA VAL A 370 -8.71 -0.17 -23.50
C VAL A 370 -7.25 -0.61 -23.43
N GLU A 371 -6.30 0.32 -23.33
CA GLU A 371 -4.87 0.03 -23.35
C GLU A 371 -4.38 -0.70 -22.08
N LYS A 372 -5.15 -0.64 -20.99
CA LYS A 372 -4.84 -1.34 -19.73
C LYS A 372 -5.57 -2.69 -19.62
N THR A 373 -6.55 -2.94 -20.49
CA THR A 373 -7.43 -4.11 -20.50
C THR A 373 -6.82 -5.23 -21.35
N PRO A 374 -6.59 -6.44 -20.81
CA PRO A 374 -6.09 -7.57 -21.59
C PRO A 374 -7.01 -7.92 -22.77
N PRO A 375 -6.48 -8.41 -23.91
CA PRO A 375 -7.29 -8.73 -25.09
C PRO A 375 -8.45 -9.69 -24.81
N LEU A 376 -8.21 -10.74 -24.00
CA LEU A 376 -9.25 -11.68 -23.59
C LEU A 376 -10.36 -11.03 -22.76
N LEU A 377 -10.01 -10.06 -21.90
CA LEU A 377 -11.01 -9.32 -21.14
C LEU A 377 -11.83 -8.42 -22.07
N GLN A 378 -11.22 -7.76 -23.06
CA GLN A 378 -11.98 -6.95 -24.04
C GLN A 378 -12.97 -7.81 -24.83
N ARG A 379 -12.51 -8.97 -25.31
CA ARG A 379 -13.37 -9.95 -26.01
C ARG A 379 -14.50 -10.45 -25.12
N PHE A 380 -14.20 -10.78 -23.87
CA PHE A 380 -15.20 -11.22 -22.89
C PHE A 380 -16.27 -10.14 -22.64
N VAL A 381 -15.85 -8.88 -22.45
CA VAL A 381 -16.77 -7.75 -22.28
C VAL A 381 -17.73 -7.65 -23.46
N ALA A 382 -17.23 -7.78 -24.69
CA ALA A 382 -18.04 -7.71 -25.91
C ALA A 382 -18.98 -8.91 -26.13
N GLU A 383 -18.56 -10.13 -25.76
CA GLU A 383 -19.30 -11.37 -26.05
C GLU A 383 -20.27 -11.82 -24.94
N VAL A 384 -20.08 -11.32 -23.71
CA VAL A 384 -20.72 -11.87 -22.51
C VAL A 384 -21.55 -10.83 -21.76
N LEU A 385 -21.01 -9.62 -21.56
CA LEU A 385 -21.70 -8.63 -20.73
C LEU A 385 -22.84 -7.99 -21.53
N PRO A 386 -24.03 -7.79 -20.93
CA PRO A 386 -25.20 -7.21 -21.61
C PRO A 386 -25.04 -5.69 -21.71
N LEU A 387 -24.13 -5.23 -22.56
CA LEU A 387 -23.66 -3.84 -22.62
C LEU A 387 -23.98 -3.18 -23.96
N THR A 388 -24.25 -1.88 -23.91
CA THR A 388 -24.32 -1.00 -25.08
C THR A 388 -23.31 0.12 -24.93
N LEU A 389 -22.41 0.29 -25.90
CA LEU A 389 -21.46 1.41 -25.91
C LEU A 389 -22.23 2.73 -26.07
N ILE A 390 -22.01 3.68 -25.16
CA ILE A 390 -22.70 4.98 -25.18
C ILE A 390 -21.77 6.17 -25.41
N GLU A 391 -20.50 6.05 -25.06
CA GLU A 391 -19.49 7.09 -25.25
C GLU A 391 -18.10 6.46 -25.31
N GLN A 392 -17.22 7.05 -26.13
CA GLN A 392 -15.79 6.74 -26.12
C GLN A 392 -15.02 8.04 -25.91
N TRP A 393 -14.11 8.01 -24.96
CA TRP A 393 -13.18 9.11 -24.70
C TRP A 393 -11.78 8.72 -25.16
N GLN A 394 -11.06 9.66 -25.77
CA GLN A 394 -9.67 9.51 -26.18
C GLN A 394 -8.88 10.72 -25.68
N GLY A 395 -7.70 10.47 -25.13
CA GLY A 395 -6.82 11.50 -24.61
C GLY A 395 -5.50 10.92 -24.11
N THR A 396 -4.99 11.47 -23.02
CA THR A 396 -3.79 10.96 -22.35
C THR A 396 -4.09 10.51 -20.93
N ASP A 397 -3.45 9.44 -20.47
CA ASP A 397 -3.49 9.03 -19.07
C ASP A 397 -2.64 9.93 -18.16
N TRP A 398 -2.61 9.60 -16.87
CA TRP A 398 -1.84 10.32 -15.84
C TRP A 398 -0.32 10.35 -16.07
N SER A 399 0.19 9.51 -16.98
CA SER A 399 1.60 9.47 -17.37
C SER A 399 1.87 10.24 -18.68
N GLY A 400 0.83 10.73 -19.35
CA GLY A 400 0.92 11.36 -20.67
C GLY A 400 0.84 10.39 -21.84
N ALA A 401 0.63 9.10 -21.58
CA ALA A 401 0.49 8.09 -22.65
C ALA A 401 -0.91 8.15 -23.27
N PRO A 402 -1.08 7.86 -24.58
CA PRO A 402 -2.39 7.77 -25.20
C PRO A 402 -3.29 6.79 -24.45
N ALA A 403 -4.55 7.18 -24.24
CA ALA A 403 -5.53 6.38 -23.51
C ALA A 403 -6.92 6.52 -24.11
N THR A 404 -7.63 5.39 -24.13
CA THR A 404 -9.02 5.27 -24.57
C THR A 404 -9.86 4.69 -23.44
N ILE A 405 -11.01 5.31 -23.19
CA ILE A 405 -11.99 4.81 -22.22
C ILE A 405 -13.33 4.67 -22.93
N ASP A 406 -13.79 3.44 -23.04
CA ASP A 406 -15.14 3.15 -23.49
C ASP A 406 -16.09 3.15 -22.30
N LEU A 407 -17.21 3.87 -22.43
CA LEU A 407 -18.30 3.88 -21.47
C LEU A 407 -19.49 3.10 -22.04
N TYR A 408 -19.89 2.06 -21.32
CA TYR A 408 -21.02 1.21 -21.64
C TYR A 408 -22.16 1.41 -20.65
N ALA A 409 -23.39 1.37 -21.13
CA ALA A 409 -24.59 1.21 -20.31
C ALA A 409 -24.96 -0.28 -20.22
N VAL A 410 -25.36 -0.73 -19.03
CA VAL A 410 -25.86 -2.10 -18.81
C VAL A 410 -27.33 -2.17 -19.21
N THR A 411 -27.71 -3.21 -19.96
CA THR A 411 -29.10 -3.48 -20.30
C THR A 411 -29.88 -3.84 -19.03
N PRO A 412 -30.89 -3.05 -18.63
CA PRO A 412 -31.63 -3.28 -17.39
C PRO A 412 -32.32 -4.66 -17.39
N GLN A 413 -32.36 -5.30 -16.23
CA GLN A 413 -33.19 -6.49 -16.03
C GLN A 413 -34.62 -6.08 -15.62
N PRO A 414 -35.63 -6.86 -16.04
CA PRO A 414 -37.00 -6.63 -15.57
C PRO A 414 -37.08 -6.91 -14.07
N VAL A 415 -37.66 -5.97 -13.32
CA VAL A 415 -37.86 -6.10 -11.88
C VAL A 415 -38.76 -7.32 -11.60
N GLN A 416 -38.23 -8.28 -10.84
CA GLN A 416 -38.97 -9.44 -10.39
C GLN A 416 -39.66 -9.13 -9.05
N PRO A 417 -41.00 -9.14 -8.96
CA PRO A 417 -41.71 -8.84 -7.72
C PRO A 417 -41.53 -9.93 -6.66
N GLN A 418 -41.11 -11.12 -7.08
CA GLN A 418 -40.81 -12.25 -6.22
C GLN A 418 -39.57 -12.96 -6.76
N TRP A 419 -38.65 -13.29 -5.85
CA TRP A 419 -37.48 -14.10 -6.15
C TRP A 419 -37.24 -15.11 -5.03
N SER A 420 -36.54 -16.18 -5.34
CA SER A 420 -36.13 -17.23 -4.41
C SER A 420 -34.66 -17.55 -4.64
N ILE A 421 -33.93 -17.79 -3.56
CA ILE A 421 -32.50 -18.10 -3.62
C ILE A 421 -32.28 -19.44 -2.94
N GLU A 422 -31.79 -20.41 -3.70
CA GLU A 422 -31.25 -21.64 -3.15
C GLU A 422 -29.83 -21.37 -2.64
N LEU A 423 -29.64 -21.34 -1.32
CA LEU A 423 -28.32 -21.06 -0.73
C LEU A 423 -27.25 -22.12 -1.05
N ALA A 424 -27.65 -23.27 -1.62
CA ALA A 424 -26.72 -24.26 -2.15
C ALA A 424 -26.26 -23.99 -3.58
N ALA A 425 -26.98 -23.15 -4.33
CA ALA A 425 -26.60 -22.80 -5.70
C ALA A 425 -25.33 -21.94 -5.73
N THR A 426 -24.56 -22.04 -6.81
CA THR A 426 -23.32 -21.26 -6.99
C THR A 426 -23.57 -19.75 -6.96
N THR A 427 -24.70 -19.29 -7.50
CA THR A 427 -25.06 -17.86 -7.53
C THR A 427 -25.41 -17.29 -6.16
N SER A 428 -25.69 -18.13 -5.17
CA SER A 428 -26.05 -17.68 -3.83
C SER A 428 -24.91 -17.00 -3.08
N THR A 429 -23.64 -17.19 -3.49
CA THR A 429 -22.49 -16.57 -2.83
C THR A 429 -22.54 -15.05 -2.84
N LEU A 430 -23.25 -14.44 -3.80
CA LEU A 430 -23.55 -13.00 -3.82
C LEU A 430 -24.29 -12.53 -2.56
N TYR A 431 -25.11 -13.38 -1.97
CA TYR A 431 -25.97 -13.03 -0.85
C TYR A 431 -25.34 -13.39 0.50
N LEU A 432 -24.16 -14.01 0.51
CA LEU A 432 -23.50 -14.53 1.70
C LEU A 432 -22.30 -13.65 2.06
N ALA A 433 -22.40 -12.92 3.17
CA ALA A 433 -21.28 -12.17 3.74
C ALA A 433 -20.59 -12.98 4.84
N GLU A 434 -20.13 -12.33 5.92
CA GLU A 434 -19.43 -13.01 7.02
C GLU A 434 -20.31 -14.04 7.75
N GLY A 435 -19.69 -15.14 8.18
CA GLY A 435 -20.34 -16.16 9.01
C GLY A 435 -21.02 -17.29 8.24
N TRP A 436 -20.71 -17.48 6.96
CA TRP A 436 -21.21 -18.61 6.14
C TRP A 436 -20.08 -19.56 5.69
N ALA A 437 -20.44 -20.82 5.44
CA ALA A 437 -19.53 -21.80 4.84
C ALA A 437 -19.33 -21.55 3.34
N THR A 438 -18.08 -21.61 2.86
CA THR A 438 -17.73 -21.39 1.45
C THR A 438 -18.40 -22.37 0.49
N LEU A 439 -18.56 -23.63 0.92
CA LEU A 439 -19.16 -24.69 0.12
C LEU A 439 -20.47 -25.17 0.76
N PRO A 440 -21.48 -25.51 -0.03
CA PRO A 440 -22.66 -26.16 0.49
C PRO A 440 -22.33 -27.60 0.86
N TRP A 441 -23.08 -28.16 1.81
CA TRP A 441 -22.99 -29.57 2.14
C TRP A 441 -24.40 -30.15 2.24
N GLN A 442 -24.64 -31.28 1.60
CA GLN A 442 -25.96 -31.93 1.50
C GLN A 442 -27.10 -30.99 1.07
N GLY A 443 -26.83 -30.09 0.12
CA GLY A 443 -27.85 -29.16 -0.41
C GLY A 443 -28.22 -28.01 0.52
N VAL A 444 -27.47 -27.78 1.60
CA VAL A 444 -27.66 -26.65 2.50
C VAL A 444 -26.38 -25.85 2.71
N ARG A 445 -26.54 -24.59 3.13
CA ARG A 445 -25.46 -23.66 3.47
C ARG A 445 -25.44 -23.42 4.96
N TYR A 446 -24.31 -23.66 5.59
CA TYR A 446 -24.18 -23.58 7.05
C TYR A 446 -23.73 -22.20 7.50
N ALA A 447 -24.37 -21.68 8.53
CA ALA A 447 -23.84 -20.58 9.32
C ALA A 447 -22.67 -21.11 10.17
N THR A 448 -21.50 -20.49 10.05
CA THR A 448 -20.29 -20.83 10.81
C THR A 448 -20.09 -19.92 12.03
N ARG A 449 -20.97 -18.93 12.21
CA ARG A 449 -20.97 -17.98 13.33
C ARG A 449 -22.40 -17.77 13.88
N PRO A 450 -22.55 -17.40 15.17
CA PRO A 450 -23.86 -17.05 15.73
C PRO A 450 -24.55 -15.87 15.05
N CYS A 451 -23.79 -14.98 14.42
CA CYS A 451 -24.28 -13.85 13.64
C CYS A 451 -23.72 -13.98 12.23
N ALA A 452 -24.49 -14.58 11.33
CA ALA A 452 -24.15 -14.68 9.91
C ALA A 452 -24.92 -13.62 9.12
N THR A 453 -24.23 -12.93 8.21
CA THR A 453 -24.77 -11.76 7.52
C THR A 453 -25.25 -12.15 6.11
N LEU A 454 -26.47 -11.71 5.76
CA LEU A 454 -27.02 -11.84 4.42
C LEU A 454 -27.02 -10.48 3.72
N LEU A 455 -26.63 -10.46 2.45
CA LEU A 455 -26.71 -9.29 1.60
C LEU A 455 -27.96 -9.42 0.72
N LEU A 456 -28.97 -8.61 1.00
CA LEU A 456 -30.23 -8.61 0.27
C LEU A 456 -30.45 -7.24 -0.36
N ASP A 457 -30.85 -7.21 -1.62
CA ASP A 457 -31.39 -5.99 -2.23
C ASP A 457 -32.82 -5.78 -1.69
N LEU A 458 -32.96 -4.82 -0.78
CA LEU A 458 -34.23 -4.58 -0.10
C LEU A 458 -35.10 -3.65 -0.95
N PRO A 459 -36.36 -4.04 -1.26
CA PRO A 459 -37.25 -3.17 -1.99
C PRO A 459 -37.56 -1.89 -1.18
N THR A 460 -37.85 -0.80 -1.89
CA THR A 460 -38.30 0.48 -1.28
C THR A 460 -39.73 0.40 -0.74
N HIS A 461 -40.44 -0.69 -1.01
CA HIS A 461 -41.79 -0.98 -0.54
C HIS A 461 -41.80 -2.17 0.44
N PRO A 462 -42.82 -2.30 1.29
CA PRO A 462 -42.93 -3.42 2.22
C PRO A 462 -42.84 -4.78 1.51
N GLY A 463 -41.94 -5.63 1.98
CA GLY A 463 -41.75 -6.99 1.46
C GLY A 463 -41.87 -8.04 2.56
N ARG A 464 -41.94 -9.31 2.16
CA ARG A 464 -41.91 -10.46 3.07
C ARG A 464 -40.70 -11.32 2.76
N LEU A 465 -39.79 -11.45 3.73
CA LEU A 465 -38.70 -12.43 3.69
C LEU A 465 -39.15 -13.72 4.38
N THR A 466 -39.00 -14.84 3.69
CA THR A 466 -39.22 -16.19 4.27
C THR A 466 -37.91 -16.95 4.22
N LEU A 467 -37.46 -17.44 5.38
CA LEU A 467 -36.25 -18.25 5.50
C LEU A 467 -36.62 -19.69 5.83
N GLN A 468 -36.09 -20.63 5.05
CA GLN A 468 -36.17 -22.05 5.36
C GLN A 468 -34.88 -22.48 6.05
N LEU A 469 -34.98 -22.94 7.29
CA LEU A 469 -33.85 -23.37 8.10
C LEU A 469 -33.81 -24.90 8.17
N ALA A 470 -32.62 -25.48 8.01
CA ALA A 470 -32.37 -26.88 8.30
C ALA A 470 -31.91 -27.07 9.75
N GLU A 471 -32.01 -28.30 10.27
CA GLU A 471 -31.48 -28.63 11.60
C GLU A 471 -29.96 -28.38 11.67
N PRO A 472 -29.40 -28.05 12.85
CA PRO A 472 -27.96 -27.89 13.01
C PRO A 472 -27.21 -29.14 12.52
N ALA A 473 -26.08 -28.96 11.82
CA ALA A 473 -25.18 -30.08 11.55
C ALA A 473 -24.72 -30.68 12.90
N THR A 474 -25.03 -31.96 13.11
CA THR A 474 -24.57 -32.76 14.26
C THR A 474 -23.15 -33.25 14.08
#